data_AF-A0A0C2T3V3-F1
#
_entry.id   AF-A0A0C2T3V3-F1
#
_cell.length_a   1.000
_cell.length_b   1.000
_cell.length_c   1.000
_cell.angle_alpha   90.00
_cell.angle_beta   90.00
_cell.angle_gamma   90.00
#
_symmetry.space_group_name_H-M   'P 1'
#
loop_
_entity.id
_entity.type
_entity.pdbx_description
1 polymer ?
#
loop_
_entity_poly.entity_id
_entity_poly.type
_entity_poly.pdbx_seq_one_letter_code
_entity_poly.pdbx_strand_id
1 'polypeptide(L)'
;MYGAERGKKRRAAENCFSTVRQITNALRDAHGLVDLRITLRVWHSEDSKEKLDVAIKSGHFQLHTLYSDSFQDLEGIIDNQKHLRLFGIDYNPRAERYFNVSKLIKNLCHSQIDSKRKLPYIFMFSIGGYSGDISELTLFPELCRPGHAFTLCEAIATSLRTDCYNFIRTDCNFIIHIFDFTHAEAATICKLIEGMAQHLFAGCEHFTMRVQTRAVQGTALKPWRIPGFLTSISQFRQLQYLEFDVPGDKSVLHCAAIDLRSFLLEELSFAYPTLEVVTVRNSVKRARLKSPCWEIVTENCAYSYNR
;
A
#
# COMPACT_ATOMS: atom_id res chain seq x y z
N MET A 1 -27.94 -28.80 18.43
CA MET A 1 -27.21 -27.51 18.47
C MET A 1 -26.96 -26.87 17.09
N TYR A 2 -26.98 -27.60 15.96
CA TYR A 2 -26.74 -27.04 14.61
C TYR A 2 -27.82 -26.10 14.02
N GLY A 3 -29.05 -26.11 14.55
CA GLY A 3 -30.15 -25.27 14.04
C GLY A 3 -30.06 -23.79 14.45
N ALA A 4 -29.53 -23.51 15.64
CA ALA A 4 -29.45 -22.16 16.19
C ALA A 4 -28.38 -21.30 15.50
N GLU A 5 -27.26 -21.91 15.09
CA GLU A 5 -26.20 -21.20 14.35
C GLU A 5 -26.60 -20.87 12.90
N ARG A 6 -27.36 -21.75 12.23
CA ARG A 6 -27.90 -21.46 10.89
C ARG A 6 -28.90 -20.30 10.92
N GLY A 7 -29.76 -20.23 11.95
CA GLY A 7 -30.70 -19.12 12.14
C GLY A 7 -30.01 -17.77 12.39
N LYS A 8 -28.92 -17.76 13.18
CA LYS A 8 -28.12 -16.55 13.42
C LYS A 8 -27.38 -16.06 12.17
N LYS A 9 -26.78 -16.96 11.39
CA LYS A 9 -26.11 -16.61 10.12
C LYS A 9 -27.08 -16.02 9.09
N ARG A 10 -28.30 -16.55 9.01
CA ARG A 10 -29.32 -16.07 8.06
C ARG A 10 -29.86 -14.68 8.41
N ARG A 11 -30.15 -14.42 9.69
CA ARG A 11 -30.54 -13.07 10.16
C ARG A 11 -29.42 -12.04 10.01
N ALA A 12 -28.16 -12.43 10.25
CA ALA A 12 -27.02 -11.54 10.03
C ALA A 12 -26.88 -11.14 8.54
N ALA A 13 -27.03 -12.10 7.63
CA ALA A 13 -27.01 -11.83 6.18
C ALA A 13 -28.16 -10.91 5.73
N GLU A 14 -29.39 -11.14 6.20
CA GLU A 14 -30.56 -10.31 5.89
C GLU A 14 -30.38 -8.85 6.38
N ASN A 15 -29.83 -8.66 7.58
CA ASN A 15 -29.51 -7.33 8.11
C ASN A 15 -28.41 -6.62 7.30
N CYS A 16 -27.41 -7.35 6.81
CA CYS A 16 -26.36 -6.81 5.94
C CYS A 16 -26.90 -6.29 4.60
N PHE A 17 -27.82 -7.01 3.95
CA PHE A 17 -28.44 -6.56 2.70
C PHE A 17 -29.29 -5.30 2.89
N SER A 18 -30.03 -5.22 4.00
CA SER A 18 -30.82 -4.04 4.34
C SER A 18 -29.93 -2.81 4.54
N THR A 19 -28.79 -2.98 5.21
CA THR A 19 -27.82 -1.90 5.46
C THR A 19 -27.21 -1.37 4.17
N VAL A 20 -26.75 -2.24 3.28
CA VAL A 20 -26.18 -1.80 1.98
C VAL A 20 -27.23 -1.07 1.15
N ARG A 21 -28.47 -1.58 1.11
CA ARG A 21 -29.57 -0.89 0.42
C ARG A 21 -29.81 0.51 0.99
N GLN A 22 -29.86 0.66 2.31
CA GLN A 22 -30.03 1.96 2.96
C GLN A 22 -28.89 2.92 2.62
N ILE A 23 -27.63 2.45 2.67
CA ILE A 23 -26.46 3.25 2.29
C ILE A 23 -26.56 3.67 0.82
N THR A 24 -26.86 2.74 -0.11
CA THR A 24 -26.97 3.07 -1.54
C THR A 24 -28.09 4.07 -1.82
N ASN A 25 -29.20 3.99 -1.09
CA ASN A 25 -30.27 4.98 -1.20
C ASN A 25 -29.82 6.35 -0.68
N ALA A 26 -29.19 6.40 0.50
CA ALA A 26 -28.67 7.64 1.06
C ALA A 26 -27.65 8.32 0.14
N LEU A 27 -26.79 7.53 -0.52
CA LEU A 27 -25.82 8.05 -1.49
C LEU A 27 -26.51 8.68 -2.72
N ARG A 28 -27.64 8.15 -3.19
CA ARG A 28 -28.37 8.73 -4.34
C ARG A 28 -28.90 10.13 -4.04
N ASP A 29 -29.22 10.40 -2.78
CA ASP A 29 -29.76 11.68 -2.34
C ASP A 29 -28.66 12.67 -1.88
N ALA A 30 -27.39 12.22 -1.84
CA ALA A 30 -26.27 12.99 -1.30
C ALA A 30 -25.59 13.88 -2.36
N HIS A 31 -26.33 14.79 -3.00
CA HIS A 31 -25.84 15.60 -4.13
C HIS A 31 -24.60 16.46 -3.87
N GLY A 32 -24.35 16.82 -2.61
CA GLY A 32 -23.17 17.60 -2.17
C GLY A 32 -21.98 16.76 -1.72
N LEU A 33 -22.06 15.43 -1.85
CA LEU A 33 -21.01 14.52 -1.39
C LEU A 33 -19.76 14.64 -2.26
N VAL A 34 -18.65 15.04 -1.65
CA VAL A 34 -17.34 15.22 -2.31
C VAL A 34 -16.25 14.31 -1.77
N ASP A 35 -16.43 13.73 -0.59
CA ASP A 35 -15.53 12.73 0.01
C ASP A 35 -16.40 11.55 0.47
N LEU A 36 -16.05 10.35 0.02
CA LEU A 36 -16.71 9.11 0.43
C LEU A 36 -15.65 8.10 0.89
N ARG A 37 -15.75 7.66 2.14
CA ARG A 37 -14.92 6.59 2.72
C ARG A 37 -15.83 5.46 3.16
N ILE A 38 -15.77 4.32 2.48
CA ILE A 38 -16.69 3.20 2.72
C ILE A 38 -15.99 1.86 2.54
N THR A 39 -16.13 0.99 3.53
CA THR A 39 -15.60 -0.38 3.47
C THR A 39 -16.73 -1.36 3.77
N LEU A 40 -17.02 -2.25 2.83
CA LEU A 40 -17.96 -3.35 3.01
C LEU A 40 -17.20 -4.63 3.42
N ARG A 41 -16.96 -4.80 4.73
CA ARG A 41 -16.23 -5.96 5.27
C ARG A 41 -16.77 -7.30 4.75
N VAL A 42 -15.86 -8.29 4.65
CA VAL A 42 -15.92 -9.68 4.08
C VAL A 42 -17.25 -10.47 4.17
N TRP A 43 -18.22 -10.06 4.97
CA TRP A 43 -19.54 -10.71 5.08
C TRP A 43 -20.55 -10.23 4.03
N HIS A 44 -20.18 -9.27 3.17
CA HIS A 44 -21.02 -8.78 2.09
C HIS A 44 -20.80 -9.61 0.82
N SER A 45 -21.89 -10.02 0.17
CA SER A 45 -21.86 -10.73 -1.11
C SER A 45 -21.29 -9.84 -2.22
N GLU A 46 -20.80 -10.45 -3.31
CA GLU A 46 -20.39 -9.73 -4.52
C GLU A 46 -21.52 -8.79 -5.02
N ASP A 47 -22.79 -9.21 -4.93
CA ASP A 47 -23.96 -8.37 -5.25
C ASP A 47 -24.04 -7.06 -4.44
N SER A 48 -23.55 -7.08 -3.19
CA SER A 48 -23.56 -5.89 -2.33
C SER A 48 -22.50 -4.89 -2.76
N LYS A 49 -21.34 -5.38 -3.20
CA LYS A 49 -20.27 -4.56 -3.77
C LYS A 49 -20.70 -3.98 -5.11
N GLU A 50 -21.33 -4.77 -5.96
CA GLU A 50 -21.89 -4.32 -7.24
C GLU A 50 -22.92 -3.19 -7.06
N LYS A 51 -23.84 -3.33 -6.09
CA LYS A 51 -24.83 -2.26 -5.80
C LYS A 51 -24.19 -0.96 -5.34
N LEU A 52 -23.16 -1.05 -4.50
CA LEU A 52 -22.40 0.13 -4.07
C LEU A 52 -21.66 0.75 -5.25
N ASP A 53 -21.03 -0.06 -6.09
CA ASP A 53 -20.34 0.36 -7.30
C ASP A 53 -21.28 1.10 -8.26
N VAL A 54 -22.49 0.58 -8.49
CA VAL A 54 -23.54 1.27 -9.26
C VAL A 54 -23.92 2.61 -8.63
N ALA A 55 -24.05 2.68 -7.30
CA ALA A 55 -24.35 3.93 -6.62
C ALA A 55 -23.22 4.97 -6.78
N ILE A 56 -21.96 4.55 -6.63
CA ILE A 56 -20.79 5.40 -6.84
C ILE A 56 -20.72 5.90 -8.29
N LYS A 57 -21.03 5.05 -9.27
CA LYS A 57 -21.01 5.40 -10.70
C LYS A 57 -22.23 6.18 -11.19
N SER A 58 -23.27 6.28 -10.37
CA SER A 58 -24.57 6.85 -10.78
C SER A 58 -24.54 8.32 -11.24
N GLY A 59 -23.49 9.07 -10.88
CA GLY A 59 -23.35 10.48 -11.21
C GLY A 59 -24.24 11.41 -10.37
N HIS A 60 -24.95 10.91 -9.36
CA HIS A 60 -25.78 11.74 -8.45
C HIS A 60 -24.98 12.71 -7.59
N PHE A 61 -23.67 12.46 -7.44
CA PHE A 61 -22.68 13.28 -6.78
C PHE A 61 -21.34 13.19 -7.53
N GLN A 62 -20.44 14.13 -7.26
CA GLN A 62 -19.11 14.19 -7.87
C GLN A 62 -18.05 14.20 -6.77
N LEU A 63 -17.42 13.04 -6.58
CA LEU A 63 -16.39 12.85 -5.58
C LEU A 63 -15.09 13.51 -6.02
N HIS A 64 -14.42 14.17 -5.07
CA HIS A 64 -12.99 14.50 -5.14
C HIS A 64 -12.14 13.38 -4.54
N THR A 65 -12.67 12.68 -3.54
CA THR A 65 -11.98 11.60 -2.82
C THR A 65 -12.90 10.39 -2.65
N LEU A 66 -12.38 9.21 -2.97
CA LEU A 66 -13.04 7.93 -2.76
C LEU A 66 -12.07 6.99 -2.03
N TYR A 67 -12.50 6.42 -0.91
CA TYR A 67 -11.83 5.30 -0.25
C TYR A 67 -12.79 4.11 -0.21
N SER A 68 -12.46 3.02 -0.92
CA SER A 68 -13.41 1.92 -1.14
C SER A 68 -12.74 0.55 -1.32
N ASP A 69 -13.38 -0.51 -0.83
CA ASP A 69 -13.03 -1.91 -1.12
C ASP A 69 -13.83 -2.50 -2.32
N SER A 70 -14.60 -1.64 -2.99
CA SER A 70 -15.29 -1.89 -4.26
C SER A 70 -14.57 -1.14 -5.38
N PHE A 71 -13.72 -1.87 -6.12
CA PHE A 71 -12.85 -1.34 -7.18
C PHE A 71 -12.82 -2.25 -8.42
N GLN A 72 -13.84 -3.10 -8.59
CA GLN A 72 -13.89 -4.07 -9.70
C GLN A 72 -14.04 -3.39 -11.06
N ASP A 73 -14.84 -2.32 -11.14
CA ASP A 73 -14.99 -1.47 -12.31
C ASP A 73 -14.31 -0.12 -12.11
N LEU A 74 -12.99 -0.16 -11.89
CA LEU A 74 -12.17 1.02 -11.66
C LEU A 74 -12.29 2.05 -12.80
N GLU A 75 -12.33 1.56 -14.05
CA GLU A 75 -12.48 2.40 -15.24
C GLU A 75 -13.84 3.11 -15.24
N GLY A 76 -14.93 2.38 -15.00
CA GLY A 76 -16.27 2.97 -14.90
C GLY A 76 -16.43 3.96 -13.75
N ILE A 77 -15.78 3.72 -12.59
CA ILE A 77 -15.74 4.70 -11.49
C ILE A 77 -15.06 5.99 -11.96
N ILE A 78 -13.87 5.87 -12.54
CA ILE A 78 -13.12 7.02 -13.03
C ILE A 78 -13.96 7.74 -14.08
N ASP A 79 -14.53 7.05 -15.06
CA ASP A 79 -15.31 7.65 -16.13
C ASP A 79 -16.49 8.48 -15.64
N ASN A 80 -17.22 7.98 -14.64
CA ASN A 80 -18.39 8.64 -14.10
C ASN A 80 -18.09 9.70 -13.02
N GLN A 81 -16.92 9.64 -12.37
CA GLN A 81 -16.49 10.58 -11.34
C GLN A 81 -15.47 11.57 -11.91
N LYS A 82 -15.94 12.57 -12.65
CA LYS A 82 -15.12 13.52 -13.42
C LYS A 82 -14.18 14.36 -12.57
N HIS A 83 -14.58 14.63 -11.33
CA HIS A 83 -13.79 15.43 -10.39
C HIS A 83 -12.94 14.60 -9.45
N LEU A 84 -12.89 13.27 -9.62
CA LEU A 84 -12.12 12.40 -8.74
C LEU A 84 -10.63 12.74 -8.84
N ARG A 85 -10.03 13.09 -7.71
CA ARG A 85 -8.61 13.43 -7.58
C ARG A 85 -7.83 12.36 -6.86
N LEU A 86 -8.50 11.65 -5.94
CA LEU A 86 -7.88 10.66 -5.06
C LEU A 86 -8.78 9.43 -4.95
N PHE A 87 -8.23 8.24 -5.24
CA PHE A 87 -8.88 6.96 -5.02
C PHE A 87 -7.98 6.06 -4.18
N GLY A 88 -8.34 5.85 -2.91
CA GLY A 88 -7.76 4.82 -2.07
C GLY A 88 -8.52 3.50 -2.15
N ILE A 89 -7.79 2.41 -2.39
CA ILE A 89 -8.33 1.06 -2.38
C ILE A 89 -8.13 0.48 -0.98
N ASP A 90 -9.21 0.12 -0.29
CA ASP A 90 -9.11 -0.65 0.96
C ASP A 90 -8.94 -2.13 0.62
N TYR A 91 -7.75 -2.66 0.91
CA TYR A 91 -7.36 -4.01 0.54
C TYR A 91 -7.22 -4.89 1.77
N ASN A 92 -7.93 -6.03 1.75
CA ASN A 92 -7.74 -7.07 2.76
C ASN A 92 -6.66 -8.05 2.28
N PRO A 93 -5.52 -8.17 2.99
CA PRO A 93 -4.40 -9.03 2.59
C PRO A 93 -4.72 -10.52 2.64
N ARG A 94 -5.84 -10.93 3.26
CA ARG A 94 -6.32 -12.33 3.24
C ARG A 94 -7.03 -12.70 1.94
N ALA A 95 -7.37 -11.73 1.10
CA ALA A 95 -7.92 -12.03 -0.23
C ALA A 95 -6.74 -12.28 -1.17
N GLU A 96 -6.75 -13.36 -1.96
CA GLU A 96 -5.74 -13.65 -2.99
C GLU A 96 -5.77 -12.66 -4.18
N ARG A 97 -6.28 -11.44 -3.96
CA ARG A 97 -6.71 -10.50 -5.00
C ARG A 97 -5.63 -9.49 -5.41
N TYR A 98 -4.45 -9.50 -4.79
CA TYR A 98 -3.38 -8.52 -5.07
C TYR A 98 -2.93 -8.54 -6.54
N PHE A 99 -2.77 -9.73 -7.13
CA PHE A 99 -2.39 -9.88 -8.54
C PHE A 99 -3.43 -9.31 -9.50
N ASN A 100 -4.71 -9.29 -9.10
CA ASN A 100 -5.78 -8.74 -9.92
C ASN A 100 -5.75 -7.21 -9.92
N VAL A 101 -5.39 -6.56 -8.80
CA VAL A 101 -5.29 -5.10 -8.72
C VAL A 101 -4.19 -4.56 -9.63
N SER A 102 -2.99 -5.16 -9.61
CA SER A 102 -1.90 -4.72 -10.50
C SER A 102 -2.29 -4.83 -11.98
N LYS A 103 -2.98 -5.91 -12.37
CA LYS A 103 -3.47 -6.08 -13.74
C LYS A 103 -4.52 -5.03 -14.12
N LEU A 104 -5.44 -4.70 -13.20
CA LEU A 104 -6.43 -3.64 -13.40
C LEU A 104 -5.77 -2.28 -13.61
N ILE A 105 -4.81 -1.90 -12.77
CA ILE A 105 -4.06 -0.64 -12.89
C ILE A 105 -3.32 -0.56 -14.23
N LYS A 106 -2.68 -1.65 -14.66
CA LYS A 106 -2.02 -1.72 -15.97
C LYS A 106 -3.00 -1.51 -17.11
N ASN A 107 -4.12 -2.21 -17.10
CA ASN A 107 -5.13 -2.08 -18.13
C ASN A 107 -5.67 -0.64 -18.21
N LEU A 108 -5.84 0.01 -17.05
CA LEU A 108 -6.20 1.43 -16.97
C LEU A 108 -5.13 2.33 -17.60
N CYS A 109 -3.84 2.10 -17.30
CA CYS A 109 -2.74 2.85 -17.91
C CYS A 109 -2.68 2.69 -19.44
N HIS A 110 -2.92 1.48 -19.95
CA HIS A 110 -2.85 1.18 -21.38
C HIS A 110 -4.04 1.74 -22.16
N SER A 111 -5.26 1.59 -21.63
CA SER A 111 -6.50 2.11 -22.26
C SER A 111 -6.52 3.64 -22.34
N GLN A 112 -5.80 4.32 -21.45
CA GLN A 112 -5.75 5.78 -21.38
C GLN A 112 -4.67 6.43 -22.25
N ILE A 113 -3.84 5.67 -22.97
CA ILE A 113 -2.80 6.23 -23.86
C ILE A 113 -3.43 7.20 -24.90
N ASP A 114 -4.70 7.04 -25.22
CA ASP A 114 -5.46 7.90 -26.16
C ASP A 114 -6.36 8.95 -25.50
N SER A 115 -6.42 9.00 -24.17
CA SER A 115 -7.30 9.87 -23.40
C SER A 115 -6.56 11.12 -22.93
N LYS A 116 -7.07 12.32 -23.25
CA LYS A 116 -6.56 13.61 -22.69
C LYS A 116 -6.90 13.80 -21.21
N ARG A 117 -7.56 12.83 -20.57
CA ARG A 117 -8.07 12.97 -19.21
C ARG A 117 -6.97 12.72 -18.18
N LYS A 118 -6.92 13.55 -17.14
CA LYS A 118 -6.04 13.33 -15.99
C LYS A 118 -6.64 12.24 -15.10
N LEU A 119 -5.86 11.18 -14.84
CA LEU A 119 -6.23 10.13 -13.89
C LEU A 119 -6.21 10.65 -12.45
N PRO A 120 -7.10 10.16 -11.56
CA PRO A 120 -6.95 10.38 -10.14
C PRO A 120 -5.67 9.73 -9.63
N TYR A 121 -5.16 10.22 -8.51
CA TYR A 121 -4.12 9.49 -7.79
C TYR A 121 -4.74 8.24 -7.17
N ILE A 122 -4.19 7.08 -7.51
CA ILE A 122 -4.66 5.80 -7.00
C ILE A 122 -3.60 5.26 -6.05
N PHE A 123 -4.03 4.90 -4.85
CA PHE A 123 -3.21 4.20 -3.88
C PHE A 123 -4.02 3.08 -3.27
N MET A 124 -3.35 2.11 -2.66
CA MET A 124 -4.01 1.05 -1.93
C MET A 124 -3.51 1.05 -0.51
N PHE A 125 -4.43 0.89 0.43
CA PHE A 125 -4.16 0.85 1.84
C PHE A 125 -4.67 -0.48 2.38
N SER A 126 -3.80 -1.19 3.08
CA SER A 126 -4.10 -2.48 3.69
C SER A 126 -3.80 -2.40 5.17
N ILE A 127 -4.77 -2.77 6.00
CA ILE A 127 -4.54 -2.99 7.42
C ILE A 127 -4.13 -4.47 7.58
N GLY A 128 -2.84 -4.69 7.80
CA GLY A 128 -2.23 -6.01 7.89
C GLY A 128 -2.33 -6.64 9.28
N GLY A 129 -2.76 -7.91 9.32
CA GLY A 129 -2.41 -8.86 10.39
C GLY A 129 -3.44 -9.08 11.51
N TYR A 130 -3.13 -10.06 12.38
CA TYR A 130 -3.94 -10.42 13.56
C TYR A 130 -3.96 -9.33 14.64
N SER A 131 -3.04 -8.36 14.61
CA SER A 131 -2.91 -7.27 15.60
C SER A 131 -3.47 -5.92 15.16
N GLY A 132 -3.79 -5.71 13.88
CA GLY A 132 -4.39 -4.45 13.40
C GLY A 132 -3.45 -3.22 13.39
N ASP A 133 -2.18 -3.38 13.76
CA ASP A 133 -1.23 -2.27 13.94
C ASP A 133 -0.39 -1.93 12.70
N ILE A 134 -0.45 -2.73 11.62
CA ILE A 134 0.37 -2.49 10.41
C ILE A 134 -0.50 -1.88 9.32
N SER A 135 -0.23 -0.62 9.01
CA SER A 135 -0.80 0.06 7.86
C SER A 135 0.18 -0.02 6.68
N GLU A 136 -0.18 -0.81 5.67
CA GLU A 136 0.57 -0.94 4.42
C GLU A 136 -0.02 0.03 3.40
N LEU A 137 0.81 0.97 2.93
CA LEU A 137 0.48 1.85 1.81
C LEU A 137 1.18 1.32 0.56
N THR A 138 0.39 0.78 -0.36
CA THR A 138 0.85 0.38 -1.68
C THR A 138 0.63 1.53 -2.65
N LEU A 139 1.70 1.92 -3.33
CA LEU A 139 1.70 2.97 -4.33
C LEU A 139 2.05 2.36 -5.67
N PHE A 140 1.42 2.86 -6.74
CA PHE A 140 1.58 2.35 -8.10
C PHE A 140 2.47 3.31 -8.90
N PRO A 141 3.77 3.01 -9.09
CA PRO A 141 4.71 3.92 -9.74
C PRO A 141 4.30 4.32 -11.17
N GLU A 142 3.65 3.40 -11.90
CA GLU A 142 3.11 3.63 -13.25
C GLU A 142 2.13 4.82 -13.32
N LEU A 143 1.48 5.16 -12.20
CA LEU A 143 0.54 6.27 -12.09
C LEU A 143 1.19 7.56 -11.55
N CYS A 144 2.43 7.49 -11.10
CA CYS A 144 3.11 8.55 -10.38
C CYS A 144 4.29 9.13 -11.18
N ARG A 145 4.13 10.38 -11.65
CA ARG A 145 5.29 11.19 -12.05
C ARG A 145 6.03 11.67 -10.79
N PRO A 146 7.35 11.92 -10.83
CA PRO A 146 8.11 12.34 -9.65
C PRO A 146 7.51 13.54 -8.89
N GLY A 147 7.03 14.57 -9.61
CA GLY A 147 6.35 15.72 -8.99
C GLY A 147 4.97 15.41 -8.40
N HIS A 148 4.31 14.36 -8.87
CA HIS A 148 3.01 13.92 -8.36
C HIS A 148 3.13 13.05 -7.10
N ALA A 149 4.23 12.29 -6.95
CA ALA A 149 4.45 11.44 -5.79
C ALA A 149 4.46 12.24 -4.48
N PHE A 150 5.09 13.41 -4.49
CA PHE A 150 5.13 14.31 -3.34
C PHE A 150 3.73 14.85 -2.99
N THR A 151 3.00 15.38 -3.99
CA THR A 151 1.61 15.85 -3.81
C THR A 151 0.67 14.74 -3.35
N LEU A 152 0.88 13.50 -3.79
CA LEU A 152 0.12 12.35 -3.31
C LEU A 152 0.37 12.11 -1.82
N CYS A 153 1.63 12.12 -1.39
CA CYS A 153 1.96 11.97 0.03
C CYS A 153 1.35 13.09 0.89
N GLU A 154 1.38 14.33 0.41
CA GLU A 154 0.73 15.49 1.05
C GLU A 154 -0.80 15.32 1.13
N ALA A 155 -1.44 14.86 0.04
CA ALA A 155 -2.88 14.64 -0.01
C ALA A 155 -3.31 13.51 0.94
N ILE A 156 -2.57 12.41 0.99
CA ILE A 156 -2.79 11.31 1.94
C ILE A 156 -2.60 11.84 3.37
N ALA A 157 -1.54 12.59 3.64
CA ALA A 157 -1.28 13.14 4.97
C ALA A 157 -2.39 14.06 5.44
N THR A 158 -2.86 14.94 4.56
CA THR A 158 -3.98 15.85 4.85
C THR A 158 -5.24 15.05 5.20
N SER A 159 -5.54 14.01 4.41
CA SER A 159 -6.70 13.14 4.61
C SER A 159 -6.64 12.34 5.91
N LEU A 160 -5.45 11.90 6.31
CA LEU A 160 -5.23 11.18 7.57
C LEU A 160 -5.28 12.13 8.77
N ARG A 161 -4.61 13.30 8.71
CA ARG A 161 -4.53 14.26 9.83
C ARG A 161 -5.90 14.74 10.32
N THR A 162 -6.90 14.82 9.44
CA THR A 162 -8.27 15.19 9.80
C THR A 162 -8.97 14.19 10.72
N ASP A 163 -8.55 12.91 10.74
CA ASP A 163 -9.21 11.83 11.49
C ASP A 163 -8.31 11.18 12.58
N CYS A 164 -7.08 11.67 12.77
CA CYS A 164 -6.01 10.92 13.46
C CYS A 164 -5.79 11.23 14.95
N TYR A 165 -6.84 11.20 15.79
CA TYR A 165 -6.62 11.06 17.24
C TYR A 165 -6.33 9.62 17.68
N ASN A 166 -6.60 8.61 16.84
CA ASN A 166 -6.49 7.18 17.22
C ASN A 166 -5.55 6.33 16.36
N PHE A 167 -5.07 6.82 15.21
CA PHE A 167 -4.33 5.99 14.24
C PHE A 167 -2.82 6.23 14.19
N ILE A 168 -2.34 7.40 14.61
CA ILE A 168 -0.90 7.68 14.69
C ILE A 168 -0.42 7.23 16.07
N ARG A 169 -0.34 5.92 16.28
CA ARG A 169 0.51 5.39 17.36
C ARG A 169 1.96 5.68 16.96
N THR A 170 2.78 6.12 17.89
CA THR A 170 4.22 6.33 17.71
C THR A 170 4.95 5.07 17.22
N ASP A 171 4.34 3.90 17.40
CA ASP A 171 4.87 2.59 17.04
C ASP A 171 4.38 2.12 15.65
N CYS A 172 4.09 3.05 14.73
CA CYS A 172 3.65 2.72 13.38
C CYS A 172 4.76 1.97 12.62
N ASN A 173 4.59 0.65 12.49
CA ASN A 173 5.30 -0.15 11.51
C ASN A 173 4.75 0.19 10.13
N PHE A 174 5.43 1.08 9.40
CA PHE A 174 4.98 1.50 8.08
C PHE A 174 5.60 0.63 7.00
N ILE A 175 4.77 0.13 6.08
CA ILE A 175 5.23 -0.62 4.92
C ILE A 175 4.90 0.18 3.66
N ILE A 176 5.94 0.65 2.94
CA ILE A 176 5.78 1.02 1.54
C ILE A 176 5.90 -0.27 0.75
N HIS A 177 4.85 -0.60 0.02
CA HIS A 177 4.95 -1.63 -0.99
C HIS A 177 5.06 -0.99 -2.37
N ILE A 178 6.24 -1.12 -2.97
CA ILE A 178 6.52 -0.71 -4.34
C ILE A 178 6.51 -1.97 -5.20
N PHE A 179 5.55 -2.04 -6.11
CA PHE A 179 5.37 -3.18 -7.00
C PHE A 179 5.72 -2.81 -8.44
N ASP A 180 6.36 -3.75 -9.13
CA ASP A 180 6.73 -3.65 -10.56
C ASP A 180 7.64 -2.49 -10.90
N PHE A 181 8.63 -2.27 -10.03
CA PHE A 181 9.61 -1.21 -10.19
C PHE A 181 10.60 -1.45 -11.34
N THR A 182 10.89 -0.38 -12.09
CA THR A 182 11.98 -0.28 -13.07
C THR A 182 12.95 0.87 -12.74
N HIS A 183 14.21 0.80 -13.17
CA HIS A 183 15.19 1.89 -12.94
C HIS A 183 14.70 3.29 -13.36
N ALA A 184 13.84 3.37 -14.38
CA ALA A 184 13.26 4.63 -14.86
C ALA A 184 12.41 5.34 -13.78
N GLU A 185 11.92 4.60 -12.79
CA GLU A 185 11.03 5.11 -11.73
C GLU A 185 11.79 5.49 -10.45
N ALA A 186 13.12 5.39 -10.44
CA ALA A 186 13.96 5.67 -9.26
C ALA A 186 13.68 7.05 -8.67
N ALA A 187 13.58 8.07 -9.52
CA ALA A 187 13.26 9.44 -9.11
C ALA A 187 11.88 9.56 -8.45
N THR A 188 10.88 8.81 -8.96
CA THR A 188 9.53 8.76 -8.37
C THR A 188 9.59 8.13 -6.97
N ILE A 189 10.33 7.04 -6.80
CA ILE A 189 10.49 6.39 -5.50
C ILE A 189 11.17 7.32 -4.49
N CYS A 190 12.26 7.99 -4.89
CA CYS A 190 12.94 8.94 -4.03
C CYS A 190 12.00 10.07 -3.57
N LYS A 191 11.21 10.65 -4.49
CA LYS A 191 10.23 11.70 -4.15
C LYS A 191 9.10 11.21 -3.25
N LEU A 192 8.71 9.96 -3.40
CA LEU A 192 7.72 9.30 -2.58
C LEU A 192 8.26 9.10 -1.15
N ILE A 193 9.48 8.59 -1.01
CA ILE A 193 10.18 8.47 0.29
C ILE A 193 10.31 9.83 0.97
N GLU A 194 10.77 10.86 0.24
CA GLU A 194 10.88 12.24 0.75
C GLU A 194 9.52 12.80 1.20
N GLY A 195 8.48 12.67 0.36
CA GLY A 195 7.14 13.16 0.67
C GLY A 195 6.53 12.48 1.88
N MET A 196 6.75 11.17 2.06
CA MET A 196 6.31 10.44 3.24
C MET A 196 7.02 10.89 4.51
N ALA A 197 8.35 11.04 4.45
CA ALA A 197 9.14 11.53 5.58
C ALA A 197 8.66 12.91 6.05
N GLN A 198 8.36 13.80 5.10
CA GLN A 198 7.97 15.18 5.40
C GLN A 198 6.51 15.31 5.86
N HIS A 199 5.57 14.66 5.15
CA HIS A 199 4.15 14.92 5.35
C HIS A 199 3.45 13.91 6.23
N LEU A 200 3.80 12.64 6.09
CA LEU A 200 3.03 11.58 6.71
C LEU A 200 3.55 11.26 8.11
N PHE A 201 4.88 11.24 8.30
CA PHE A 201 5.44 10.62 9.50
C PHE A 201 6.69 11.30 10.05
N ALA A 202 6.54 12.54 10.51
CA ALA A 202 7.55 13.18 11.35
C ALA A 202 7.70 12.38 12.66
N GLY A 203 8.66 11.45 12.69
CA GLY A 203 9.00 10.63 13.86
C GLY A 203 8.68 9.13 13.77
N CYS A 204 8.69 8.54 12.57
CA CYS A 204 8.57 7.09 12.40
C CYS A 204 9.85 6.36 12.89
N GLU A 205 9.70 5.46 13.86
CA GLU A 205 10.79 4.60 14.36
C GLU A 205 11.04 3.38 13.45
N HIS A 206 9.97 2.83 12.86
CA HIS A 206 10.00 1.59 12.07
C HIS A 206 9.54 1.80 10.62
N PHE A 207 10.48 1.78 9.68
CA PHE A 207 10.19 1.93 8.25
C PHE A 207 10.54 0.65 7.48
N THR A 208 9.53 0.05 6.89
CA THR A 208 9.68 -1.11 6.01
C THR A 208 9.43 -0.68 4.58
N MET A 209 10.32 -1.06 3.68
CA MET A 209 10.14 -0.90 2.25
C MET A 209 10.13 -2.27 1.59
N ARG A 210 8.94 -2.74 1.24
CA ARG A 210 8.76 -3.93 0.41
C ARG A 210 8.87 -3.52 -1.05
N VAL A 211 9.91 -3.98 -1.74
CA VAL A 211 10.07 -3.72 -3.17
C VAL A 211 10.01 -5.02 -3.93
N GLN A 212 8.90 -5.23 -4.63
CA GLN A 212 8.74 -6.37 -5.52
C GLN A 212 9.04 -5.95 -6.95
N THR A 213 10.22 -6.35 -7.43
CA THR A 213 10.66 -6.10 -8.81
C THR A 213 10.13 -7.19 -9.72
N ARG A 214 9.63 -6.86 -10.92
CA ARG A 214 9.52 -7.89 -11.96
C ARG A 214 10.92 -8.33 -12.37
N ALA A 215 11.09 -9.62 -12.59
CA ALA A 215 12.28 -10.15 -13.25
C ALA A 215 12.24 -9.73 -14.73
N VAL A 216 12.56 -8.47 -15.02
CA VAL A 216 12.85 -8.04 -16.38
C VAL A 216 14.25 -8.57 -16.68
N GLN A 217 14.34 -9.57 -17.57
CA GLN A 217 15.61 -10.18 -18.00
C GLN A 217 16.41 -10.92 -16.91
N GLY A 218 15.74 -11.49 -15.90
CA GLY A 218 16.38 -12.40 -14.93
C GLY A 218 17.29 -11.73 -13.90
N THR A 219 17.43 -10.40 -13.90
CA THR A 219 18.18 -9.68 -12.88
C THR A 219 17.20 -9.00 -11.93
N ALA A 220 17.13 -9.47 -10.68
CA ALA A 220 16.36 -8.79 -9.64
C ALA A 220 17.02 -7.44 -9.32
N LEU A 221 16.25 -6.36 -9.33
CA LEU A 221 16.79 -5.05 -8.93
C LEU A 221 17.05 -5.04 -7.43
N LYS A 222 18.14 -4.41 -7.03
CA LYS A 222 18.53 -4.23 -5.63
C LYS A 222 17.91 -2.93 -5.12
N PRO A 223 16.85 -2.96 -4.30
CA PRO A 223 16.12 -1.75 -3.92
C PRO A 223 16.95 -0.76 -3.11
N TRP A 224 17.95 -1.23 -2.39
CA TRP A 224 18.90 -0.37 -1.68
C TRP A 224 19.91 0.35 -2.60
N ARG A 225 20.04 -0.06 -3.86
CA ARG A 225 20.92 0.59 -4.85
C ARG A 225 20.18 1.60 -5.75
N ILE A 226 18.99 2.03 -5.37
CA ILE A 226 18.27 3.08 -6.10
C ILE A 226 19.05 4.41 -5.97
N PRO A 227 19.43 5.06 -7.09
CA PRO A 227 20.13 6.34 -7.02
C PRO A 227 19.32 7.40 -6.24
N GLY A 228 19.95 8.05 -5.27
CA GLY A 228 19.30 9.05 -4.40
C GLY A 228 18.48 8.47 -3.24
N PHE A 229 18.40 7.14 -3.10
CA PHE A 229 17.69 6.49 -1.99
C PHE A 229 18.21 6.93 -0.63
N LEU A 230 19.53 6.91 -0.44
CA LEU A 230 20.17 7.32 0.80
C LEU A 230 19.91 8.78 1.16
N THR A 231 19.89 9.66 0.16
CA THR A 231 19.52 11.06 0.37
C THR A 231 18.07 11.17 0.79
N SER A 232 17.17 10.41 0.15
CA SER A 232 15.73 10.46 0.40
C SER A 232 15.36 9.93 1.79
N ILE A 233 15.96 8.81 2.19
CA ILE A 233 15.70 8.22 3.49
C ILE A 233 16.25 9.09 4.64
N SER A 234 17.07 10.11 4.35
CA SER A 234 17.77 10.92 5.39
C SER A 234 16.86 11.91 6.05
N GLN A 235 15.71 12.10 5.40
CA GLN A 235 14.59 12.86 5.91
C GLN A 235 13.94 12.15 7.12
N PHE A 236 14.13 10.83 7.30
CA PHE A 236 13.65 10.09 8.48
C PHE A 236 14.65 10.17 9.64
N ARG A 237 14.63 11.29 10.38
CA ARG A 237 15.59 11.58 11.47
C ARG A 237 15.60 10.58 12.63
N GLN A 238 14.54 9.80 12.81
CA GLN A 238 14.38 8.85 13.92
C GLN A 238 14.32 7.40 13.45
N LEU A 239 14.72 7.14 12.20
CA LEU A 239 14.67 5.81 11.64
C LEU A 239 15.59 4.87 12.42
N GLN A 240 15.01 3.83 13.03
CA GLN A 240 15.73 2.78 13.76
C GLN A 240 15.74 1.46 12.99
N TYR A 241 14.69 1.15 12.23
CA TYR A 241 14.55 -0.12 11.51
C TYR A 241 14.30 0.09 10.03
N LEU A 242 15.12 -0.51 9.18
CA LEU A 242 14.94 -0.54 7.72
C LEU A 242 14.82 -1.99 7.22
N GLU A 243 13.70 -2.35 6.61
CA GLU A 243 13.48 -3.69 6.08
C GLU A 243 13.23 -3.68 4.57
N PHE A 244 13.88 -4.60 3.84
CA PHE A 244 13.72 -4.82 2.41
C PHE A 244 13.21 -6.23 2.13
N ASP A 245 12.13 -6.32 1.37
CA ASP A 245 11.62 -7.60 0.85
C ASP A 245 12.08 -7.78 -0.58
N VAL A 246 12.78 -8.90 -0.86
CA VAL A 246 13.25 -9.24 -2.21
C VAL A 246 12.67 -10.58 -2.67
N PRO A 247 12.19 -10.68 -3.93
CA PRO A 247 11.79 -11.96 -4.49
C PRO A 247 13.03 -12.81 -4.83
N GLY A 248 12.99 -14.12 -4.59
CA GLY A 248 14.07 -15.03 -5.02
C GLY A 248 14.25 -16.27 -4.15
N ASP A 249 15.10 -17.19 -4.59
CA ASP A 249 15.47 -18.41 -3.87
C ASP A 249 16.55 -18.15 -2.80
N LYS A 250 17.03 -19.23 -2.15
CA LYS A 250 18.03 -19.14 -1.07
C LYS A 250 19.39 -18.58 -1.53
N SER A 251 19.76 -18.73 -2.79
CA SER A 251 21.07 -18.31 -3.33
C SER A 251 21.11 -16.80 -3.57
N VAL A 252 20.01 -16.25 -4.09
CA VAL A 252 19.83 -14.80 -4.32
C VAL A 252 19.97 -14.01 -3.02
N LEU A 253 19.48 -14.58 -1.91
CA LEU A 253 19.52 -13.94 -0.59
C LEU A 253 20.94 -13.80 -0.02
N HIS A 254 21.82 -14.77 -0.27
CA HIS A 254 23.19 -14.69 0.22
C HIS A 254 23.97 -13.58 -0.50
N CYS A 255 23.84 -13.52 -1.84
CA CYS A 255 24.41 -12.44 -2.63
C CYS A 255 23.82 -11.07 -2.27
N ALA A 256 22.50 -11.01 -2.03
CA ALA A 256 21.82 -9.81 -1.55
C ALA A 256 22.34 -9.36 -0.18
N ALA A 257 22.52 -10.28 0.78
CA ALA A 257 23.01 -9.96 2.11
C ALA A 257 24.47 -9.48 2.11
N ILE A 258 25.32 -10.07 1.26
CA ILE A 258 26.71 -9.61 1.08
C ILE A 258 26.73 -8.21 0.47
N ASP A 259 25.96 -7.99 -0.60
CA ASP A 259 25.89 -6.67 -1.26
C ASP A 259 25.32 -5.60 -0.33
N LEU A 260 24.29 -5.94 0.44
CA LEU A 260 23.70 -5.06 1.44
C LEU A 260 24.70 -4.73 2.54
N ARG A 261 25.52 -5.70 2.99
CA ARG A 261 26.56 -5.43 4.01
C ARG A 261 27.57 -4.41 3.51
N SER A 262 28.05 -4.53 2.28
CA SER A 262 28.94 -3.54 1.67
C SER A 262 28.26 -2.16 1.62
N PHE A 263 27.04 -2.09 1.08
CA PHE A 263 26.24 -0.86 1.06
C PHE A 263 26.06 -0.23 2.45
N LEU A 264 25.83 -1.05 3.48
CA LEU A 264 25.62 -0.58 4.84
C LEU A 264 26.86 -0.01 5.48
N LEU A 265 27.99 -0.70 5.34
CA LEU A 265 29.27 -0.26 5.89
C LEU A 265 29.80 0.96 5.16
N GLU A 266 29.67 1.00 3.85
CA GLU A 266 30.24 2.05 3.00
C GLU A 266 29.37 3.31 2.94
N GLU A 267 28.04 3.17 2.97
CA GLU A 267 27.14 4.30 2.66
C GLU A 267 26.15 4.65 3.78
N LEU A 268 25.59 3.68 4.52
CA LEU A 268 24.53 3.93 5.51
C LEU A 268 25.00 4.20 6.94
N SER A 269 26.07 3.53 7.38
CA SER A 269 26.58 3.63 8.75
C SER A 269 26.97 5.07 9.13
N PHE A 270 27.41 5.86 8.15
CA PHE A 270 27.76 7.27 8.31
C PHE A 270 26.55 8.22 8.21
N ALA A 271 25.51 7.82 7.48
CA ALA A 271 24.36 8.68 7.19
C ALA A 271 23.25 8.59 8.26
N TYR A 272 23.21 7.52 9.08
CA TYR A 272 22.12 7.27 10.04
C TYR A 272 22.62 6.75 11.39
N PRO A 273 23.00 7.63 12.32
CA PRO A 273 23.41 7.20 13.65
C PRO A 273 22.26 6.58 14.46
N THR A 274 21.00 6.82 14.09
CA THR A 274 19.82 6.25 14.77
C THR A 274 19.42 4.87 14.24
N LEU A 275 19.97 4.43 13.10
CA LEU A 275 19.58 3.17 12.49
C LEU A 275 20.20 2.00 13.26
N GLU A 276 19.34 1.19 13.87
CA GLU A 276 19.74 0.06 14.70
C GLU A 276 19.78 -1.23 13.91
N VAL A 277 18.82 -1.44 13.01
CA VAL A 277 18.63 -2.72 12.31
C VAL A 277 18.31 -2.51 10.84
N VAL A 278 19.04 -3.23 9.99
CA VAL A 278 18.67 -3.41 8.58
C VAL A 278 18.40 -4.87 8.29
N THR A 279 17.24 -5.15 7.69
CA THR A 279 16.81 -6.51 7.37
C THR A 279 16.60 -6.63 5.86
N VAL A 280 17.10 -7.72 5.27
CA VAL A 280 16.65 -8.19 3.94
C VAL A 280 15.98 -9.55 4.13
N ARG A 281 14.76 -9.71 3.64
CA ARG A 281 14.05 -10.99 3.72
C ARG A 281 13.47 -11.43 2.38
N ASN A 282 13.28 -12.74 2.25
CA ASN A 282 12.41 -13.35 1.25
C ASN A 282 11.40 -14.29 1.95
N SER A 283 10.65 -15.08 1.17
CA SER A 283 9.63 -16.00 1.69
C SER A 283 10.19 -17.12 2.59
N VAL A 284 11.51 -17.35 2.62
CA VAL A 284 12.14 -18.50 3.28
C VAL A 284 13.14 -18.11 4.36
N LYS A 285 13.84 -16.98 4.21
CA LYS A 285 14.94 -16.57 5.08
C LYS A 285 14.97 -15.05 5.27
N ARG A 286 15.59 -14.63 6.37
CA ARG A 286 15.93 -13.23 6.65
C ARG A 286 17.40 -13.11 7.01
N ALA A 287 18.03 -12.04 6.53
CA ALA A 287 19.36 -11.59 6.94
C ALA A 287 19.19 -10.25 7.66
N ARG A 288 19.78 -10.15 8.85
CA ARG A 288 19.73 -8.95 9.70
C ARG A 288 21.12 -8.44 9.95
N LEU A 289 21.28 -7.13 9.96
CA LEU A 289 22.48 -6.41 10.32
C LEU A 289 22.12 -5.47 11.46
N LYS A 290 22.82 -5.59 12.60
CA LYS A 290 22.56 -4.80 13.81
C LYS A 290 23.75 -3.94 14.20
N SER A 291 23.50 -2.65 14.46
CA SER A 291 24.46 -1.74 15.09
C SER A 291 24.81 -2.21 16.52
N PRO A 292 26.05 -2.01 17.04
CA PRO A 292 27.17 -1.27 16.45
C PRO A 292 28.12 -2.10 15.57
N CYS A 293 28.05 -3.44 15.62
CA CYS A 293 29.03 -4.30 14.95
C CYS A 293 28.62 -4.74 13.54
N TRP A 294 27.42 -4.36 13.07
CA TRP A 294 26.83 -4.71 11.77
C TRP A 294 27.13 -6.17 11.37
N GLU A 295 26.74 -7.11 12.24
CA GLU A 295 26.93 -8.55 12.02
C GLU A 295 25.76 -9.15 11.23
N ILE A 296 26.07 -9.99 10.23
CA ILE A 296 25.03 -10.69 9.47
C ILE A 296 24.50 -11.85 10.33
N VAL A 297 23.26 -11.75 10.77
CA VAL A 297 22.50 -12.86 11.36
C VAL A 297 21.55 -13.42 10.31
N THR A 298 21.71 -14.70 9.93
CA THR A 298 20.77 -15.38 9.04
C THR A 298 19.83 -16.28 9.81
N GLU A 299 18.54 -16.14 9.57
CA GLU A 299 17.50 -16.92 10.25
C GLU A 299 16.53 -17.49 9.21
N ASN A 300 16.01 -18.69 9.46
CA ASN A 300 14.90 -19.22 8.66
C ASN A 300 13.62 -18.49 9.06
N CYS A 301 12.81 -18.08 8.09
CA CYS A 301 11.49 -17.54 8.35
C CYS A 301 10.59 -18.68 8.83
N ALA A 302 10.29 -18.71 10.12
CA ALA A 302 9.35 -19.67 10.71
C ALA A 302 7.91 -19.29 10.34
N TYR A 303 7.54 -19.41 9.07
CA TYR A 303 6.14 -19.44 8.65
C TYR A 303 5.78 -20.89 8.32
N SER A 304 5.26 -21.60 9.32
CA SER A 304 4.45 -22.78 9.10
C SER A 304 3.14 -22.35 8.44
N TYR A 305 3.12 -22.30 7.10
CA TYR A 305 1.87 -22.52 6.38
C TYR A 305 1.48 -23.98 6.61
N ASN A 306 0.75 -24.24 7.70
CA ASN A 306 -0.06 -25.45 7.75
C ASN A 306 -1.11 -25.30 6.65
N ARG A 307 -0.93 -26.08 5.58
CA ARG A 307 -1.95 -26.30 4.55
C ARG A 307 -3.20 -26.91 5.16
#